data_AF-A0A9X2E482-F1
#
_entry.id   AF-A0A9X2E482-F1
#
_cell.length_a   1.000
_cell.length_b   1.000
_cell.length_c   1.000
_cell.angle_alpha   90.00
_cell.angle_beta   90.00
_cell.angle_gamma   90.00
#
_symmetry.space_group_name_H-M   'P 1'
#
loop_
_entity.id
_entity.type
_entity.pdbx_description
1 polymer ?
#
loop_
_entity_poly.entity_id
_entity_poly.type
_entity_poly.pdbx_seq_one_letter_code
_entity_poly.pdbx_strand_id
1 'polypeptide(L)'
;MPDHVGGKSFYTREEAEARGWKMPEHSLERTAELKKMFADTERDTPPLPEGTPTYLDSKNYRDDLVGTEFEGWTTDPATGEWRDAQGRPAYDATGQRIYCPDGDPK
;
A
#
# COMPACT_ATOMS: atom_id res chain seq x y z
N MET A 1 -7.68 27.60 -16.92
CA MET A 1 -6.57 27.68 -15.95
C MET A 1 -6.65 26.41 -15.14
N PRO A 2 -5.54 25.70 -14.85
CA PRO A 2 -5.61 24.42 -14.14
C PRO A 2 -6.19 24.55 -12.74
N ASP A 3 -6.94 23.54 -12.33
CA ASP A 3 -7.48 23.44 -10.97
C ASP A 3 -6.38 23.03 -9.99
N HIS A 4 -6.38 23.61 -8.79
CA HIS A 4 -5.37 23.32 -7.77
C HIS A 4 -5.99 22.71 -6.53
N VAL A 5 -5.58 21.49 -6.19
CA VAL A 5 -6.04 20.77 -4.99
C VAL A 5 -4.85 20.14 -4.30
N GLY A 6 -4.66 20.45 -3.00
CA GLY A 6 -3.61 19.84 -2.18
C GLY A 6 -2.19 20.03 -2.72
N GLY A 7 -1.88 21.20 -3.32
CA GLY A 7 -0.57 21.49 -3.91
C GLY A 7 -0.31 20.81 -5.26
N LYS A 8 -1.30 20.17 -5.86
CA LYS A 8 -1.22 19.57 -7.20
C LYS A 8 -2.09 20.36 -8.18
N SER A 9 -1.59 20.52 -9.41
CA SER A 9 -2.31 21.16 -10.51
C SER A 9 -2.91 20.09 -11.43
N PHE A 10 -4.21 20.21 -11.72
CA PHE A 10 -4.97 19.35 -12.61
C PHE A 10 -5.31 20.13 -13.87
N TYR A 11 -4.81 19.65 -15.00
CA TYR A 11 -5.02 20.25 -16.32
C TYR A 11 -6.11 19.47 -17.04
N THR A 12 -6.96 20.17 -17.79
CA THR A 12 -7.78 19.48 -18.79
C THR A 12 -6.88 18.95 -19.91
N ARG A 13 -7.40 18.04 -20.75
CA ARG A 13 -6.65 17.49 -21.88
C ARG A 13 -6.15 18.59 -22.80
N GLU A 14 -7.01 19.54 -23.13
CA GLU A 14 -6.72 20.66 -24.03
C GLU A 14 -5.63 21.58 -23.42
N GLU A 15 -5.66 21.79 -22.10
CA GLU A 15 -4.66 22.60 -21.41
C GLU A 15 -3.29 21.91 -21.31
N ALA A 16 -3.27 20.58 -21.19
CA ALA A 16 -2.06 19.78 -21.22
C ALA A 16 -1.44 19.77 -22.63
N GLU A 17 -2.27 19.57 -23.66
CA GLU A 17 -1.85 19.56 -25.06
C GLU A 17 -1.34 20.94 -25.51
N ALA A 18 -1.99 22.03 -25.09
CA ALA A 18 -1.53 23.41 -25.34
C ALA A 18 -0.16 23.71 -24.69
N ARG A 19 0.23 22.96 -23.66
CA ARG A 19 1.57 22.99 -23.04
C ARG A 19 2.58 22.05 -23.70
N GLY A 20 2.18 21.34 -24.76
CA GLY A 20 3.00 20.35 -25.45
C GLY A 20 3.09 19.00 -24.72
N TRP A 21 2.25 18.77 -23.71
CA TRP A 21 2.19 17.47 -23.04
C TRP A 21 1.27 16.53 -23.80
N LYS A 22 1.82 15.37 -24.19
CA LYS A 22 1.05 14.33 -24.84
C LYS A 22 0.42 13.45 -23.77
N MET A 23 -0.90 13.53 -23.62
CA MET A 23 -1.61 12.62 -22.73
C MET A 23 -1.44 11.19 -23.26
N PRO A 24 -1.05 10.24 -22.40
CA PRO A 24 -0.96 8.85 -22.83
C PRO A 24 -2.34 8.36 -23.28
N GLU A 25 -2.37 7.71 -24.43
CA GLU A 25 -3.56 7.06 -24.93
C GLU A 25 -3.84 5.84 -24.02
N HIS A 26 -4.82 5.97 -23.14
CA HIS A 26 -5.22 4.90 -22.23
C HIS A 26 -5.95 3.82 -23.01
N SER A 27 -5.20 2.82 -23.50
CA SER A 27 -5.77 1.55 -23.95
C SER A 27 -5.76 0.54 -22.81
N LEU A 28 -6.91 -0.08 -22.57
CA LEU A 28 -7.03 -1.20 -21.63
C LEU A 28 -6.11 -2.36 -22.02
N GLU A 29 -5.91 -2.58 -23.32
CA GLU A 29 -5.02 -3.62 -23.84
C GLU A 29 -3.56 -3.32 -23.50
N ARG A 30 -3.10 -2.08 -23.72
CA ARG A 30 -1.75 -1.65 -23.35
C ARG A 30 -1.50 -1.77 -21.84
N THR A 31 -2.52 -1.50 -21.04
CA THR A 31 -2.43 -1.65 -19.57
C THR A 31 -2.32 -3.12 -19.18
N ALA A 32 -3.06 -4.01 -19.84
CA ALA A 32 -2.97 -5.46 -19.61
C ALA A 32 -1.60 -6.02 -20.03
N GLU A 33 -1.05 -5.56 -21.16
CA GLU A 33 0.29 -5.93 -21.62
C GLU A 33 1.37 -5.51 -20.62
N LEU A 34 1.31 -4.26 -20.13
CA LEU A 34 2.26 -3.77 -19.13
C LEU A 34 2.17 -4.60 -17.84
N LYS A 35 0.96 -4.89 -17.34
CA LYS A 35 0.79 -5.74 -16.16
C LYS A 35 1.40 -7.12 -16.35
N LYS A 36 1.21 -7.72 -17.52
CA LYS A 36 1.80 -9.03 -17.84
C LYS A 36 3.33 -8.95 -17.86
N MET A 37 3.91 -7.92 -18.47
CA MET A 37 5.36 -7.71 -18.48
C MET A 37 5.93 -7.57 -17.08
N PHE A 38 5.26 -6.82 -16.19
CA PHE A 38 5.68 -6.71 -14.79
C PHE A 38 5.61 -8.06 -14.06
N ALA A 39 4.51 -8.80 -14.22
CA ALA A 39 4.34 -10.12 -13.58
C ALA A 39 5.38 -11.15 -14.06
N ASP A 40 5.67 -11.18 -15.36
CA ASP A 40 6.72 -12.05 -15.91
C ASP A 40 8.10 -11.64 -15.39
N THR A 41 8.38 -10.32 -15.31
CA THR A 41 9.64 -9.81 -14.75
C THR A 41 9.80 -10.18 -13.28
N GLU A 42 8.77 -9.98 -12.46
CA GLU A 42 8.81 -10.33 -11.03
C GLU A 42 9.04 -11.83 -10.82
N ARG A 43 8.39 -12.69 -11.60
CA ARG A 43 8.59 -14.15 -11.51
C ARG A 43 10.02 -14.55 -11.82
N ASP A 44 10.62 -13.93 -12.84
CA ASP A 44 11.92 -14.34 -13.38
C ASP A 44 13.09 -13.55 -12.74
N THR A 45 12.80 -12.58 -11.87
CA THR A 45 13.82 -11.78 -11.18
C THR A 45 14.50 -12.59 -10.07
N PRO A 46 15.83 -12.78 -10.11
CA PRO A 46 16.55 -13.46 -9.05
C PRO A 46 16.47 -12.64 -7.74
N PRO A 47 16.53 -13.30 -6.57
CA PRO A 47 16.60 -12.58 -5.30
C PRO A 47 17.81 -11.62 -5.30
N LEU A 48 17.60 -10.43 -4.76
CA LEU A 48 18.68 -9.45 -4.64
C LEU A 48 19.80 -10.03 -3.74
N PRO A 49 21.08 -9.73 -4.04
CA PRO A 49 22.19 -10.12 -3.18
C PRO A 49 21.97 -9.64 -1.74
N GLU A 50 22.47 -10.42 -0.78
CA GLU A 50 22.40 -10.06 0.64
C GLU A 50 23.02 -8.67 0.90
N GLY A 51 22.32 -7.83 1.65
CA GLY A 51 22.74 -6.46 1.95
C GLY A 51 22.46 -5.43 0.83
N THR A 52 21.80 -5.82 -0.27
CA THR A 52 21.36 -4.86 -1.29
C THR A 52 20.26 -3.96 -0.70
N PRO A 53 20.45 -2.63 -0.67
CA PRO A 53 19.42 -1.72 -0.17
C PRO A 53 18.17 -1.80 -1.05
N THR A 54 17.02 -1.94 -0.40
CA THR A 54 15.69 -1.96 -1.00
C THR A 54 15.03 -0.59 -0.87
N TYR A 55 13.81 -0.45 -1.42
CA TYR A 55 13.01 0.74 -1.18
C TYR A 55 12.76 1.00 0.31
N LEU A 56 12.69 -0.05 1.13
CA LEU A 56 12.51 0.05 2.59
C LEU A 56 13.70 0.75 3.28
N ASP A 57 14.90 0.69 2.68
CA ASP A 57 16.12 1.32 3.18
C ASP A 57 16.24 2.79 2.74
N SER A 58 15.31 3.28 1.93
CA SER A 58 15.30 4.66 1.45
C SER A 58 14.97 5.64 2.57
N LYS A 59 15.68 6.77 2.63
CA LYS A 59 15.30 7.91 3.50
C LYS A 59 13.89 8.47 3.24
N ASN A 60 13.31 8.14 2.09
CA ASN A 60 11.96 8.54 1.70
C ASN A 60 10.92 7.48 2.07
N TYR A 61 11.35 6.27 2.42
CA TYR A 61 10.45 5.27 2.99
C TYR A 61 10.10 5.70 4.40
N ARG A 62 8.80 5.78 4.64
CA ARG A 62 8.23 5.97 5.97
C ARG A 62 7.20 4.88 6.08
N ASP A 63 7.45 3.95 7.00
CA ASP A 63 6.44 2.99 7.39
C ASP A 63 5.33 3.79 8.09
N ASP A 64 4.24 4.02 7.37
CA ASP A 64 3.07 4.75 7.83
C ASP A 64 2.14 3.88 8.66
N LEU A 65 2.47 2.59 8.82
CA LEU A 65 1.79 1.63 9.68
C LEU A 65 2.44 1.51 11.07
N VAL A 66 3.67 2.00 11.24
CA VAL A 66 4.33 2.08 12.56
C VAL A 66 3.51 3.00 13.48
N GLY A 67 3.14 2.48 14.65
CA GLY A 67 2.30 3.14 15.64
C GLY A 67 0.79 3.09 15.35
N THR A 68 0.34 2.38 14.31
CA THR A 68 -1.09 2.14 14.08
C THR A 68 -1.62 1.02 14.98
N GLU A 69 -2.93 0.98 15.23
CA GLU A 69 -3.60 -0.07 16.03
C GLU A 69 -3.38 -1.52 15.54
N PHE A 70 -2.81 -1.68 14.34
CA PHE A 70 -2.40 -2.97 13.76
C PHE A 70 -1.01 -3.41 14.22
N GLU A 71 -0.20 -2.51 14.77
CA GLU A 71 1.13 -2.82 15.30
C GLU A 71 0.98 -3.56 16.64
N GLY A 72 1.32 -4.85 16.63
CA GLY A 72 1.18 -5.74 17.79
C GLY A 72 0.20 -6.89 17.58
N TRP A 73 -0.40 -7.03 16.40
CA TRP A 73 -1.20 -8.21 16.10
C TRP A 73 -0.30 -9.42 15.92
N THR A 74 -0.64 -10.51 16.59
CA THR A 74 0.11 -11.77 16.50
C THR A 74 -0.85 -12.88 16.13
N THR A 75 -0.39 -13.86 15.35
CA THR A 75 -1.17 -15.07 15.07
C THR A 75 -0.71 -16.16 16.01
N ASP A 76 -1.66 -16.82 16.69
CA ASP A 76 -1.36 -18.04 17.45
C ASP A 76 -1.05 -19.18 16.47
N PRO A 77 0.19 -19.71 16.46
CA PRO A 77 0.59 -20.73 15.48
C PRO A 77 -0.11 -22.08 15.68
N ALA A 78 -0.68 -22.35 16.86
CA ALA A 78 -1.38 -23.61 17.13
C ALA A 78 -2.82 -23.60 16.62
N THR A 79 -3.45 -22.42 16.56
CA THR A 79 -4.88 -22.27 16.25
C THR A 79 -5.15 -21.44 15.00
N GLY A 80 -4.16 -20.68 14.52
CA GLY A 80 -4.31 -19.69 13.46
C GLY A 80 -5.10 -18.45 13.88
N GLU A 81 -5.41 -18.30 15.18
CA GLU A 81 -6.22 -17.20 15.70
C GLU A 81 -5.41 -15.90 15.75
N TRP A 82 -5.95 -14.83 15.18
CA TRP A 82 -5.37 -13.49 15.29
C TRP A 82 -5.66 -12.90 16.67
N ARG A 83 -4.62 -12.39 17.31
CA ARG A 83 -4.66 -11.72 18.61
C ARG A 83 -4.15 -10.29 18.49
N ASP A 84 -4.74 -9.38 19.24
CA ASP A 84 -4.27 -7.99 19.34
C ASP A 84 -3.00 -7.86 20.19
N ALA A 85 -2.52 -6.62 20.36
CA ALA A 85 -1.32 -6.29 21.14
C ALA A 85 -1.40 -6.68 22.63
N GLN A 86 -2.60 -6.97 23.14
CA GLN A 86 -2.85 -7.41 24.52
C GLN A 86 -3.14 -8.92 24.60
N GLY A 87 -3.03 -9.66 23.48
CA GLY A 87 -3.25 -11.11 23.40
C GLY A 87 -4.73 -11.51 23.31
N ARG A 88 -5.64 -10.57 23.11
CA ARG A 88 -7.09 -10.85 23.00
C ARG A 88 -7.45 -11.26 21.57
N PRO A 89 -8.43 -12.16 21.36
CA PRO A 89 -8.92 -12.49 20.04
C PRO A 89 -9.33 -11.25 19.25
N ALA A 90 -8.87 -11.14 18.00
CA ALA A 90 -9.23 -10.04 17.11
C ALA A 90 -10.67 -10.15 16.58
N TYR A 91 -11.24 -11.35 16.62
CA TYR A 91 -12.57 -11.68 16.09
C TYR A 91 -13.39 -12.43 17.13
N ASP A 92 -14.71 -12.25 17.09
CA ASP A 92 -15.65 -13.00 17.90
C ASP A 92 -15.97 -14.37 17.28
N ALA A 93 -16.81 -15.14 17.97
CA ALA A 93 -17.23 -16.48 17.53
C ALA A 93 -17.99 -16.48 16.18
N THR A 94 -18.40 -15.31 15.67
CA THR A 94 -19.06 -15.14 14.37
C THR A 94 -18.12 -14.65 13.27
N GLY A 95 -16.84 -14.42 13.60
CA GLY A 95 -15.85 -13.87 12.69
C GLY A 95 -15.95 -12.35 12.53
N GLN A 96 -16.73 -11.67 13.37
CA GLN A 96 -16.82 -10.21 13.37
C GLN A 96 -15.70 -9.62 14.24
N ARG A 97 -15.10 -8.51 13.79
CA ARG A 97 -14.02 -7.83 14.53
C ARG A 97 -14.54 -7.38 15.90
N ILE A 98 -13.84 -7.78 16.97
CA ILE A 98 -14.13 -7.30 18.31
C ILE A 98 -13.57 -5.88 18.42
N TYR A 99 -14.44 -4.89 18.52
CA TYR A 99 -14.04 -3.52 18.82
C TYR A 99 -13.57 -3.45 20.28
N CYS A 100 -12.28 -3.25 20.49
CA CYS A 100 -11.76 -2.88 21.79
C CYS A 100 -11.80 -1.35 21.88
N PRO A 101 -12.62 -0.75 22.77
CA PRO A 101 -12.53 0.69 23.00
C PRO A 101 -11.13 1.01 23.52
N ASP A 102 -10.57 2.11 23.03
CA ASP A 102 -9.29 2.64 23.49
C ASP A 102 -9.32 2.74 25.02
N GLY A 103 -8.49 1.91 25.66
CA GLY A 103 -8.30 2.01 27.10
C GLY A 103 -7.63 3.34 27.41
N ASP A 104 -8.32 4.19 28.18
CA ASP A 104 -7.71 5.40 28.75
C ASP A 104 -6.35 5.04 29.39
N PRO A 105 -5.27 5.76 29.04
CA PRO A 105 -3.99 5.55 29.70
C PRO A 105 -4.12 5.93 31.19
N LYS A 106 -3.80 4.98 32.08
CA LYS A 106 -3.43 5.24 33.47
C LYS A 106 -1.95 4.95 33.67
#